data_AF-A0A7D7LK66-F1
#
_entry.id   AF-A0A7D7LK66-F1
#
_cell.length_a   1.000
_cell.length_b   1.000
_cell.length_c   1.000
_cell.angle_alpha   90.00
_cell.angle_beta   90.00
_cell.angle_gamma   90.00
#
_symmetry.space_group_name_H-M   'P 1'
#
loop_
_entity.id
_entity.type
_entity.pdbx_description
1 polymer ?
#
loop_
_entity_poly.entity_id
_entity_poly.type
_entity_poly.pdbx_seq_one_letter_code
_entity_poly.pdbx_strand_id
1 'polypeptide(L)'
;MPLKTSDTLVIEFRKWLDQFGSSLPFYQGYSTWKNVENSELNSKPILLDRFSRHTLICSSCNRAYQVTNRVKQGCIGVAIALAAVAILADDYKIRIAAISLSLAAVAMSAMAQKLKTQFERSYTRH
;
A
#
# COMPACT_ATOMS: atom_id res chain seq x y z
N MET A 1 7.30 -26.68 9.97
CA MET A 1 8.74 -27.03 9.92
C MET A 1 9.08 -27.35 8.48
N PRO A 2 9.87 -26.51 7.77
CA PRO A 2 10.28 -26.83 6.41
C PRO A 2 11.29 -27.99 6.44
N LEU A 3 11.05 -29.02 5.63
CA LEU A 3 11.94 -30.15 5.48
C LEU A 3 13.07 -29.74 4.53
N LYS A 4 14.32 -29.86 4.96
CA LYS A 4 15.52 -29.43 4.23
C LYS A 4 15.63 -29.99 2.80
N THR A 5 15.01 -31.14 2.54
CA THR A 5 14.94 -31.78 1.20
C THR A 5 13.95 -31.10 0.27
N SER A 6 12.85 -30.56 0.80
CA SER A 6 11.86 -29.81 0.02
C SER A 6 12.46 -28.52 -0.54
N ASP A 7 13.35 -27.86 0.22
CA ASP A 7 14.00 -26.63 -0.23
C ASP A 7 14.89 -26.87 -1.46
N THR A 8 15.63 -27.99 -1.51
CA THR A 8 16.46 -28.33 -2.68
C THR A 8 15.63 -28.63 -3.93
N LEU A 9 14.56 -29.43 -3.81
CA LEU A 9 13.69 -29.74 -4.95
C LEU A 9 13.00 -28.49 -5.50
N VAL A 10 12.55 -27.60 -4.62
CA VAL A 10 11.95 -26.32 -5.01
C VAL A 10 12.96 -25.45 -5.77
N ILE A 11 14.23 -25.43 -5.35
CA ILE A 11 15.30 -24.68 -6.04
C ILE A 11 15.57 -25.26 -7.43
N GLU A 12 15.74 -26.57 -7.57
CA GLU A 12 16.00 -27.21 -8.87
C GLU A 12 14.81 -27.07 -9.82
N PHE A 13 13.58 -27.17 -9.31
CA PHE A 13 12.38 -26.93 -10.10
C PHE A 13 12.29 -25.49 -10.61
N ARG A 14 12.68 -24.50 -9.80
CA ARG A 14 12.75 -23.09 -10.24
C ARG A 14 13.78 -22.88 -11.34
N LYS A 15 14.96 -23.51 -11.24
CA LYS A 15 15.98 -23.45 -12.31
C LYS A 15 15.47 -24.06 -13.61
N TRP A 16 14.77 -25.19 -13.53
CA TRP A 16 14.16 -25.81 -14.72
C TRP A 16 13.09 -24.90 -15.34
N LEU A 17 12.22 -24.30 -14.52
CA LEU A 17 11.24 -23.32 -15.00
C LEU A 17 11.90 -22.07 -15.59
N ASP A 18 13.00 -21.58 -15.03
CA ASP A 18 13.74 -20.44 -15.58
C ASP A 18 14.31 -20.76 -16.98
N GLN A 19 14.66 -22.01 -17.25
CA GLN A 19 15.17 -22.47 -18.55
C GLN A 19 14.06 -22.73 -19.57
N PHE A 20 12.94 -23.34 -19.16
CA PHE A 20 11.93 -23.87 -20.09
C PHE A 20 10.55 -23.20 -20.01
N GLY A 21 10.29 -22.39 -18.98
CA GLY A 21 8.98 -21.80 -18.69
C GLY A 21 8.68 -20.52 -19.47
N SER A 22 9.59 -20.02 -20.31
CA SER A 22 9.43 -18.76 -21.05
C SER A 22 8.25 -18.74 -22.03
N SER A 23 7.73 -19.91 -22.42
CA SER A 23 6.55 -20.07 -23.27
C SER A 23 5.23 -20.14 -22.49
N LEU A 24 5.26 -20.13 -21.15
CA LEU A 24 4.06 -20.17 -20.32
C LEU A 24 3.45 -18.76 -20.17
N PRO A 25 2.13 -18.60 -20.33
CA PRO A 25 1.48 -17.29 -20.39
C PRO A 25 1.56 -16.44 -19.11
N PHE A 26 1.96 -17.03 -17.97
CA PHE A 26 2.05 -16.34 -16.67
C PHE A 26 3.42 -16.50 -15.98
N TYR A 27 4.43 -16.97 -16.71
CA TYR A 27 5.75 -17.17 -16.12
C TYR A 27 6.58 -15.89 -16.12
N GLN A 28 6.92 -15.39 -14.92
CA GLN A 28 7.64 -14.11 -14.74
C GLN A 28 9.13 -14.29 -14.40
N GLY A 29 9.62 -15.54 -14.27
CA GLY A 29 10.99 -15.84 -13.84
C GLY A 29 11.17 -15.81 -12.32
N TYR A 30 12.03 -16.70 -11.80
CA TYR A 30 12.39 -16.79 -10.37
C TYR A 30 13.83 -16.33 -10.11
N SER A 31 14.35 -15.38 -10.87
CA SER A 31 15.63 -14.67 -10.64
C SER A 31 16.77 -15.50 -10.01
N THR A 32 16.98 -16.74 -10.48
CA THR A 32 18.27 -17.41 -10.36
C THR A 32 19.04 -17.11 -11.65
N TRP A 33 19.67 -15.94 -11.69
CA TRP A 33 20.35 -15.36 -12.86
C TRP A 33 19.48 -15.17 -14.10
N LYS A 34 18.84 -14.00 -14.18
CA LYS A 34 18.72 -13.31 -15.46
C LYS A 34 19.23 -11.90 -15.21
N ASN A 35 20.26 -11.49 -15.96
CA ASN A 35 20.74 -10.11 -15.91
C ASN A 35 19.54 -9.20 -16.18
N VAL A 36 19.09 -8.50 -15.12
CA VAL A 36 18.05 -7.48 -15.19
C VAL A 36 18.74 -6.22 -15.73
N GLU A 37 19.10 -6.28 -17.00
CA GLU A 37 19.39 -5.07 -17.77
C GLU A 37 18.08 -4.73 -18.49
N ASN A 38 17.53 -3.55 -18.16
CA ASN A 38 16.25 -2.98 -18.61
C ASN A 38 15.00 -3.41 -17.82
N SER A 39 14.84 -2.88 -16.61
CA SER A 39 13.52 -2.74 -15.98
C SER A 39 13.42 -1.45 -15.17
N GLU A 40 13.60 -0.32 -15.86
CA GLU A 40 13.27 1.01 -15.34
C GLU A 40 11.92 1.52 -15.86
N LEU A 41 10.89 0.66 -15.98
CA LEU A 41 9.52 1.15 -16.21
C LEU A 41 8.41 0.13 -15.89
N ASN A 42 8.51 -0.72 -14.86
CA ASN A 42 7.35 -1.58 -14.53
C ASN A 42 7.28 -2.15 -13.11
N SER A 43 7.90 -1.49 -12.13
CA SER A 43 7.87 -1.97 -10.75
C SER A 43 6.52 -1.70 -10.06
N LYS A 44 5.79 -0.66 -10.46
CA LYS A 44 4.54 -0.22 -9.80
C LYS A 44 3.39 -1.26 -9.82
N PRO A 45 3.04 -1.90 -10.96
CA PRO A 45 1.91 -2.84 -10.98
C PRO A 45 2.19 -4.12 -10.22
N ILE A 46 3.42 -4.67 -10.30
CA ILE A 46 3.81 -5.90 -9.59
C ILE A 46 3.83 -5.68 -8.06
N LEU A 47 4.23 -4.48 -7.62
CA LEU A 47 4.29 -4.13 -6.19
C LEU A 47 2.91 -3.93 -5.57
N LEU A 48 2.02 -3.22 -6.28
CA LEU A 48 0.62 -3.11 -5.88
C LEU A 48 -0.02 -4.48 -5.83
N ASP A 49 0.29 -5.37 -6.77
CA ASP A 49 -0.22 -6.75 -6.77
C ASP A 49 0.22 -7.53 -5.53
N ARG A 50 1.51 -7.51 -5.16
CA ARG A 50 2.00 -8.21 -3.95
C ARG A 50 1.44 -7.63 -2.65
N PHE A 51 1.47 -6.31 -2.50
CA PHE A 51 0.92 -5.63 -1.31
C PHE A 51 -0.59 -5.86 -1.20
N SER A 52 -1.32 -5.70 -2.31
CA SER A 52 -2.77 -5.96 -2.38
C SER A 52 -3.08 -7.40 -2.02
N ARG A 53 -2.36 -8.37 -2.60
CA ARG A 53 -2.55 -9.80 -2.32
C ARG A 53 -2.28 -10.14 -0.86
N HIS A 54 -1.22 -9.61 -0.26
CA HIS A 54 -0.95 -9.84 1.17
C HIS A 54 -2.03 -9.22 2.05
N THR A 55 -2.50 -8.02 1.70
CA THR A 55 -3.58 -7.33 2.42
C THR A 55 -4.91 -8.05 2.26
N LEU A 56 -5.17 -8.71 1.13
CA LEU A 56 -6.36 -9.54 0.90
C LEU A 56 -6.35 -10.84 1.72
N ILE A 57 -5.19 -11.50 1.81
CA ILE A 57 -5.04 -12.80 2.49
C ILE A 57 -4.94 -12.62 4.01
N CYS A 58 -4.24 -11.58 4.48
CA CYS A 58 -3.99 -11.36 5.90
C CYS A 58 -5.07 -10.46 6.52
N SER A 59 -5.91 -11.02 7.39
CA SER A 59 -7.04 -10.31 8.00
C SER A 59 -6.64 -9.14 8.90
N SER A 60 -5.51 -9.23 9.61
CA SER A 60 -5.00 -8.14 10.46
C SER A 60 -4.52 -6.97 9.61
N CYS A 61 -3.76 -7.24 8.54
CA CYS A 61 -3.33 -6.24 7.57
C CYS A 61 -4.53 -5.62 6.83
N ASN A 62 -5.50 -6.44 6.39
CA ASN A 62 -6.73 -5.96 5.77
C ASN A 62 -7.50 -5.02 6.69
N ARG A 63 -7.66 -5.41 7.95
CA ARG A 63 -8.35 -4.60 8.97
C ARG A 63 -7.65 -3.27 9.19
N ALA A 64 -6.33 -3.28 9.38
CA ALA A 64 -5.55 -2.06 9.55
C ALA A 64 -5.72 -1.13 8.33
N TYR A 65 -5.62 -1.68 7.12
CA TYR A 65 -5.82 -0.93 5.88
C TYR A 65 -7.21 -0.30 5.77
N GLN A 66 -8.26 -1.07 6.06
CA GLN A 66 -9.64 -0.57 6.05
C GLN A 66 -9.87 0.50 7.11
N VAL A 67 -9.34 0.34 8.32
CA VAL A 67 -9.44 1.35 9.39
C VAL A 67 -8.78 2.64 8.94
N THR A 68 -7.55 2.59 8.39
CA THR A 68 -6.88 3.79 7.86
C THR A 68 -7.69 4.45 6.74
N ASN A 69 -8.29 3.67 5.84
CA ASN A 69 -9.12 4.22 4.77
C ASN A 69 -10.40 4.89 5.31
N ARG A 70 -11.06 4.28 6.29
CA ARG A 70 -12.23 4.86 6.97
C ARG A 70 -11.88 6.14 7.71
N VAL A 71 -10.76 6.17 8.44
CA VAL A 71 -10.27 7.38 9.12
C VAL A 71 -10.00 8.49 8.09
N LYS A 72 -9.33 8.19 6.98
CA LYS A 72 -9.10 9.16 5.90
C LYS A 72 -10.42 9.75 5.39
N GLN A 73 -11.39 8.89 5.03
CA GLN A 73 -12.69 9.34 4.53
C GLN A 73 -13.48 10.14 5.58
N GLY A 74 -13.45 9.70 6.84
CA GLY A 74 -14.06 10.41 7.96
C GLY A 74 -13.45 11.79 8.17
N CYS A 75 -12.12 11.91 8.19
CA CYS A 75 -11.43 13.19 8.31
C CYS A 75 -11.77 14.15 7.17
N ILE A 76 -11.90 13.66 5.93
CA ILE A 76 -12.32 14.48 4.79
C ILE A 76 -13.75 14.99 4.98
N GLY A 77 -14.68 14.12 5.40
CA GLY A 77 -16.07 14.53 5.68
C GLY A 77 -16.16 15.56 6.81
N VAL A 78 -15.42 15.35 7.90
CA VAL A 78 -15.34 16.30 9.02
C VAL A 78 -14.78 17.65 8.58
N ALA A 79 -13.72 17.66 7.76
CA ALA A 79 -13.14 18.90 7.24
C ALA A 79 -14.15 19.69 6.38
N ILE A 80 -14.93 19.01 5.52
CA ILE A 80 -15.97 19.66 4.71
C ILE A 80 -17.08 20.23 5.60
N ALA A 81 -17.54 19.47 6.59
CA ALA A 81 -18.57 19.93 7.52
C ALA A 81 -18.11 21.16 8.32
N LEU A 82 -16.87 21.15 8.82
CA LEU A 82 -16.28 22.27 9.55
C LEU A 82 -16.08 23.50 8.66
N ALA A 83 -15.70 23.31 7.39
CA ALA A 83 -15.61 24.40 6.43
C ALA A 83 -16.98 25.06 6.20
N ALA A 84 -18.05 24.28 6.08
CA ALA A 84 -19.41 24.80 5.96
C ALA A 84 -19.84 25.58 7.22
N VAL A 85 -19.54 25.06 8.42
CA VAL A 85 -19.82 25.75 9.68
C VAL A 85 -19.05 27.07 9.78
N ALA A 86 -17.79 27.11 9.34
CA ALA A 86 -16.98 28.32 9.37
C ALA A 86 -17.51 29.43 8.44
N ILE A 87 -18.23 29.07 7.37
CA ILE A 87 -18.86 30.04 6.45
C ILE A 87 -20.14 30.63 7.06
N LEU A 88 -20.91 29.82 7.78
CA LEU A 88 -22.19 30.22 8.37
C LEU A 88 -22.06 30.84 9.76
N ALA A 89 -20.91 30.72 10.42
CA ALA A 89 -20.70 31.24 11.75
C ALA A 89 -20.42 32.75 11.75
N ASP A 90 -21.31 33.52 12.41
CA ASP A 90 -21.12 34.95 12.67
C ASP A 90 -20.18 35.21 13.86
N ASP A 91 -20.05 34.25 14.79
CA ASP A 91 -19.12 34.36 15.91
C ASP A 91 -17.68 34.05 15.46
N TYR A 92 -16.81 35.05 15.56
CA TYR A 92 -15.40 34.94 15.18
C TYR A 92 -14.65 33.83 15.95
N LYS A 93 -15.04 33.52 17.19
CA LYS A 93 -14.42 32.44 17.98
C LYS A 93 -14.73 31.08 17.37
N ILE A 94 -15.99 30.87 16.99
CA ILE A 94 -16.45 29.63 16.35
C ILE A 94 -15.79 29.49 14.97
N ARG A 95 -15.69 30.58 14.21
CA ARG A 95 -15.02 30.61 12.91
C ARG A 95 -13.53 30.26 13.00
N ILE A 96 -12.79 30.85 13.95
CA ILE A 96 -11.37 30.54 14.17
C ILE A 96 -11.19 29.08 14.62
N ALA A 97 -12.03 28.59 15.54
CA ALA A 97 -11.98 27.21 16.01
C ALA A 97 -12.28 26.19 14.89
N ALA A 98 -13.24 26.47 14.02
CA ALA A 98 -13.58 25.60 12.89
C ALA A 98 -12.44 25.53 11.85
N ILE A 99 -11.76 26.65 11.59
CA ILE A 99 -10.60 26.69 10.68
C ILE A 99 -9.42 25.90 11.26
N SER A 100 -9.10 26.07 12.54
CA SER A 100 -7.99 25.35 13.18
C SER A 100 -8.25 23.84 13.21
N LEU A 101 -9.48 23.42 13.51
CA LEU A 101 -9.85 22.02 13.52
C LEU A 101 -9.84 21.41 12.10
N SER A 102 -10.24 22.18 11.08
CA SER A 102 -10.14 21.75 9.69
C SER A 102 -8.69 21.53 9.27
N LEU A 103 -7.79 22.44 9.63
CA LEU A 103 -6.37 22.31 9.33
C LEU A 103 -5.75 21.08 10.01
N ALA A 104 -6.13 20.83 11.27
CA ALA A 104 -5.70 19.63 12.00
C ALA A 104 -6.21 18.34 11.34
N ALA A 105 -7.47 18.30 10.90
CA ALA A 105 -8.04 17.15 10.19
C ALA A 105 -7.31 16.87 8.86
N VAL A 106 -6.97 17.92 8.11
CA VAL A 106 -6.19 17.81 6.87
C VAL A 106 -4.78 17.28 7.16
N ALA A 107 -4.11 17.80 8.21
CA ALA A 107 -2.79 17.32 8.60
C ALA A 107 -2.80 15.84 9.00
N MET A 108 -3.79 15.40 9.76
CA MET A 108 -3.96 13.97 10.11
C MET A 108 -4.18 13.10 8.87
N SER A 109 -5.00 13.56 7.91
CA SER A 109 -5.21 12.86 6.64
C SER A 109 -3.90 12.72 5.84
N ALA A 110 -3.08 13.78 5.80
CA ALA A 110 -1.77 13.76 5.15
C ALA A 110 -0.80 12.80 5.83
N MET A 111 -0.76 12.75 7.17
CA MET A 111 0.04 11.78 7.92
C MET A 111 -0.42 10.35 7.65
N ALA A 112 -1.72 10.08 7.63
CA ALA A 112 -2.28 8.77 7.29
C ALA A 112 -1.91 8.34 5.85
N GLN A 113 -1.90 9.28 4.90
CA GLN A 113 -1.42 9.03 3.54
C GLN A 113 0.09 8.74 3.48
N LYS A 114 0.89 9.48 4.24
CA LYS A 114 2.34 9.24 4.38
C LYS A 114 2.63 7.86 4.97
N LEU A 115 1.91 7.46 6.01
CA LEU A 115 2.03 6.12 6.59
C LEU A 115 1.66 5.04 5.56
N LYS A 116 0.53 5.19 4.87
CA LYS A 116 0.11 4.24 3.82
C LYS A 116 1.19 4.08 2.74
N THR A 117 1.71 5.18 2.22
CA THR A 117 2.76 5.15 1.18
C THR A 117 4.08 4.58 1.71
N GLN A 118 4.42 4.79 2.98
CA GLN A 118 5.58 4.16 3.59
C GLN A 118 5.39 2.65 3.72
N PHE A 119 4.21 2.16 4.11
CA PHE A 119 3.92 0.73 4.14
C PHE A 119 4.04 0.10 2.76
N GLU A 120 3.44 0.71 1.74
CA GLU A 120 3.59 0.29 0.34
C GLU A 120 5.06 0.23 -0.08
N ARG A 121 5.87 1.22 0.35
CA ARG A 121 7.31 1.30 0.07
C ARG A 121 8.16 0.31 0.87
N SER A 122 7.78 -0.06 2.09
CA SER A 122 8.53 -1.05 2.87
C SER A 122 8.52 -2.44 2.21
N TYR A 123 7.45 -2.75 1.46
CA TYR A 123 7.37 -3.98 0.65
C TYR A 123 8.27 -3.97 -0.60
N THR A 124 8.91 -2.84 -0.92
CA THR A 124 9.84 -2.72 -2.06
C THR A 124 11.31 -2.95 -1.67
N ARG A 125 11.62 -3.15 -0.38
CA ARG A 125 13.00 -3.13 0.14
C ARG A 125 13.56 -4.48 0.60
N HIS A 126 12.99 -5.58 0.10
CA HIS A 126 13.40 -6.96 0.41
C HIS A 126 13.70 -7.76 -0.85
#